data_AF-A0A7V9AF50-F1
#
_entry.id   AF-A0A7V9AF50-F1
#
_cell.length_a   1.000
_cell.length_b   1.000
_cell.length_c   1.000
_cell.angle_alpha   90.00
_cell.angle_beta   90.00
_cell.angle_gamma   90.00
#
_symmetry.space_group_name_H-M   'P 1'
#
loop_
_entity.id
_entity.type
_entity.pdbx_description
1 polymer ?
#
loop_
_entity_poly.entity_id
_entity_poly.type
_entity_poly.pdbx_seq_one_letter_code
_entity_poly.pdbx_strand_id
1 'polypeptide(L)' 'MAQSYETAVARLELIIARLDSGEAELRETLELCREAKGLIGFCKAELDTVSGELRELKLDELVGQLESPAEPSDQRD' A
#
# COMPACT_ATOMS: atom_id res chain seq x y z
N MET A 1 5.87 20.70 -1.03
CA MET A 1 5.52 19.67 -2.01
C MET A 1 5.03 18.45 -1.23
N ALA A 2 3.92 17.84 -1.64
CA ALA A 2 3.37 16.67 -0.96
C ALA A 2 4.31 15.46 -1.12
N GLN A 3 4.42 14.63 -0.09
CA GLN A 3 5.19 13.40 -0.12
C GLN A 3 4.41 12.34 -0.91
N SER A 4 5.03 11.70 -1.91
CA SER A 4 4.45 10.57 -2.65
C SER A 4 5.06 9.24 -2.18
N TYR A 5 4.39 8.12 -2.47
CA TYR A 5 4.88 6.77 -2.19
C TYR A 5 6.28 6.55 -2.80
N GLU A 6 6.44 6.91 -4.07
CA GLU A 6 7.68 6.74 -4.85
C GLU A 6 8.81 7.60 -4.26
N THR A 7 8.50 8.83 -3.84
CA THR A 7 9.48 9.70 -3.20
C THR A 7 9.89 9.15 -1.83
N ALA A 8 8.95 8.57 -1.08
CA ALA A 8 9.22 7.94 0.21
C ALA A 8 10.08 6.67 0.05
N VAL A 9 9.82 5.85 -0.96
CA VAL A 9 10.64 4.67 -1.30
C VAL A 9 12.04 5.07 -1.72
N ALA A 10 12.18 6.05 -2.63
CA ALA A 10 13.49 6.55 -3.04
C ALA A 10 14.29 7.09 -1.84
N ARG A 11 13.64 7.76 -0.89
CA ARG A 11 14.30 8.20 0.34
C ARG A 11 14.70 7.03 1.24
N LEU A 12 13.86 5.99 1.37
CA LEU A 12 14.19 4.77 2.11
C LEU A 12 15.43 4.08 1.54
N GLU A 13 15.56 3.97 0.22
CA GLU A 13 16.73 3.38 -0.43
C GLU A 13 18.02 4.14 -0.08
N LEU A 14 17.98 5.47 -0.07
CA LEU A 14 19.12 6.29 0.34
C LEU A 14 19.48 6.10 1.82
N ILE A 15 18.48 5.97 2.70
CA ILE A 15 18.70 5.69 4.11
C ILE A 15 19.36 4.32 4.29
N ILE A 16 18.85 3.29 3.62
CA ILE A 16 19.41 1.93 3.64
C ILE A 16 20.86 1.96 3.18
N ALA A 17 21.15 2.58 2.03
CA ALA A 17 22.51 2.70 1.51
C ALA A 17 23.45 3.41 2.50
N ARG A 18 22.97 4.45 3.20
CA ARG A 18 23.77 5.14 4.23
C ARG A 18 24.04 4.25 5.44
N LEU A 19 23.04 3.51 5.93
CA LEU A 19 23.20 2.60 7.06
C LEU A 19 24.12 1.41 6.71
N ASP A 20 23.95 0.83 5.52
CA ASP A 20 24.76 -0.29 5.03
C ASP A 20 26.23 0.07 4.82
N SER A 21 26.54 1.35 4.57
CA SER A 21 27.92 1.82 4.50
C SER A 21 28.68 1.65 5.81
N GLY A 22 27.99 1.60 6.95
CA GLY A 22 28.60 1.55 8.28
C GLY A 22 29.32 2.82 8.71
N GLU A 23 29.30 3.88 7.90
CA GLU A 23 29.97 5.17 8.16
C GLU A 23 29.09 6.15 8.94
N ALA A 24 27.85 5.79 9.23
CA ALA A 24 26.93 6.62 9.99
C ALA A 24 27.22 6.53 11.49
N GLU A 25 27.51 7.66 12.12
CA GLU A 25 27.70 7.76 13.58
C GLU A 25 26.41 7.41 14.33
N LEU A 26 26.50 7.04 15.61
CA LEU A 26 25.36 6.57 16.40
C LEU A 26 24.15 7.53 16.35
N ARG A 27 24.40 8.84 16.48
CA ARG A 27 23.33 9.83 16.43
C ARG A 27 22.69 9.91 15.05
N GLU A 28 23.50 9.86 13.99
CA GLU A 28 23.01 9.85 12.61
C GLU A 28 22.15 8.61 12.36
N THR A 29 22.63 7.44 12.76
CA THR A 29 21.89 6.17 12.66
C THR A 29 20.53 6.23 13.36
N LEU A 30 20.45 6.85 14.54
CA LEU A 30 19.18 7.01 15.25
C LEU A 30 18.19 7.91 14.50
N GLU A 31 18.65 9.02 13.93
CA GLU A 31 17.77 9.90 13.16
C GLU A 31 17.33 9.24 11.84
N LEU A 32 18.25 8.57 11.14
CA LEU A 32 17.95 7.79 9.93
C LEU A 32 16.91 6.70 10.20
N CYS A 33 17.05 5.95 11.30
CA CYS A 33 16.08 4.93 11.70
C CYS A 33 14.71 5.51 12.03
N ARG A 34 14.65 6.69 12.68
CA ARG A 34 13.37 7.37 12.95
C ARG A 34 12.70 7.84 11.67
N GLU A 35 13.47 8.43 10.76
CA GLU A 35 12.99 8.85 9.46
C GLU A 35 12.45 7.65 8.67
N ALA A 36 13.23 6.57 8.56
CA ALA A 36 12.81 5.34 7.89
C ALA A 36 11.51 4.77 8.47
N LYS A 37 11.35 4.76 9.79
CA LYS A 37 10.10 4.33 10.44
C LYS A 37 8.90 5.18 10.02
N GLY A 38 9.07 6.50 9.92
CA GLY A 38 8.04 7.41 9.43
C GLY A 38 7.66 7.11 7.98
N LEU A 39 8.66 6.93 7.11
CA LEU A 39 8.47 6.61 5.70
C LEU A 39 7.76 5.27 5.49
N ILE A 40 8.14 4.23 6.24
CA ILE A 40 7.48 2.92 6.19
C ILE A 40 6.02 3.05 6.63
N GLY A 41 5.75 3.82 7.69
CA GLY A 41 4.38 4.08 8.16
C GLY A 41 3.52 4.77 7.09
N PHE A 42 4.08 5.78 6.42
CA PHE A 42 3.44 6.44 5.30
C PHE A 42 3.15 5.47 4.13
N CYS A 43 4.16 4.72 3.68
CA CYS A 43 4.02 3.76 2.59
C CYS A 43 2.96 2.70 2.89
N LYS A 44 2.89 2.23 4.14
CA LYS A 44 1.87 1.30 4.59
C LYS A 44 0.46 1.90 4.49
N ALA A 45 0.26 3.16 4.90
CA ALA A 45 -1.03 3.81 4.85
C ALA A 45 -1.56 3.99 3.41
N GLU A 46 -0.66 4.35 2.48
CA GLU A 46 -1.00 4.44 1.05
C GLU A 46 -1.45 3.08 0.50
N LEU A 47 -0.68 2.01 0.79
CA LEU A 47 -1.01 0.65 0.35
C LEU A 47 -2.30 0.11 0.99
N ASP A 48 -2.54 0.43 2.26
CA ASP A 48 -3.76 0.04 2.97
C ASP A 48 -5.00 0.73 2.35
N THR A 49 -4.87 1.99 1.91
CA THR A 49 -5.92 2.74 1.20
C THR A 49 -6.27 2.07 -0.13
N VAL A 50 -5.28 1.84 -0.99
CA VAL A 50 -5.48 1.17 -2.29
C VAL A 50 -6.07 -0.23 -2.10
N SER A 51 -5.60 -0.97 -1.10
CA SER A 51 -6.13 -2.30 -0.78
C SER A 51 -7.58 -2.26 -0.32
N GLY A 52 -8.01 -1.19 0.36
CA GLY A 52 -9.40 -0.95 0.74
C GLY A 52 -10.29 -0.74 -0.48
N GLU A 53 -9.90 0.21 -1.34
CA GLU A 53 -10.61 0.54 -2.58
C GLU A 53 -10.79 -0.68 -3.49
N LEU A 54 -9.76 -1.52 -3.63
CA LEU A 54 -9.84 -2.77 -4.41
C LEU A 54 -10.81 -3.79 -3.81
N ARG A 55 -10.93 -3.84 -2.47
CA ARG A 55 -11.91 -4.73 -1.82
C ARG A 55 -13.34 -4.24 -2.04
N GLU A 56 -13.57 -2.94 -1.99
CA GLU A 56 -14.88 -2.33 -2.26
C GLU A 56 -15.32 -2.61 -3.70
N LEU A 57 -14.44 -2.38 -4.69
CA LEU A 57 -14.71 -2.69 -6.09
C LEU A 57 -15.14 -4.16 -6.30
N LYS A 58 -14.42 -5.09 -5.65
CA LYS A 58 -14.72 -6.53 -5.71
C LYS A 58 -16.05 -6.87 -5.04
N LEU A 59 -16.41 -6.17 -3.97
CA LEU A 59 -17.70 -6.36 -3.31
C LEU A 59 -18.85 -5.92 -4.20
N ASP A 60 -18.72 -4.76 -4.85
CA ASP A 60 -19.73 -4.24 -5.79
C ASP A 60 -19.93 -5.20 -6.97
N GLU A 61 -18.86 -5.79 -7.50
CA GLU A 61 -18.93 -6.83 -8.55
C GLU A 61 -19.74 -8.05 -8.09
N LEU A 62 -19.50 -8.54 -6.86
CA LEU A 62 -20.23 -9.67 -6.29
C LEU A 62 -21.72 -9.33 -6.06
N VAL A 63 -22.03 -8.11 -5.62
CA VAL A 63 -23.42 -7.65 -5.47
C VAL A 63 -24.13 -7.66 -6.82
N GLY A 64 -23.51 -7.14 -7.88
CA GLY A 64 -24.10 -7.15 -9.23
C GLY A 64 -24.37 -8.56 -9.78
N GLN A 65 -23.52 -9.53 -9.45
CA GLN A 65 -23.76 -10.94 -9.80
C GLN A 65 -24.94 -11.55 -9.05
N LEU A 66 -25.16 -11.16 -7.79
CA LEU A 66 -26.28 -11.65 -6.96
C LEU A 66 -27.60 -10.97 -7.33
N GLU A 67 -27.57 -9.70 -7.72
CA GLU A 67 -28.76 -8.93 -8.15
C GLU A 67 -29.18 -9.25 -9.59
N SER A 68 -28.31 -9.87 -10.38
CA SER A 68 -28.68 -10.40 -11.70
C SER A 68 -29.68 -11.54 -11.51
N PRO A 69 -30.95 -11.37 -11.93
CA PRO A 69 -31.95 -12.41 -11.76
C PRO A 69 -31.46 -13.67 -12.49
N ALA A 70 -31.27 -14.76 -11.76
CA ALA A 70 -31.13 -16.07 -12.37
C ALA A 70 -32.35 -16.29 -13.24
N GLU A 71 -32.19 -16.20 -14.56
CA GLU A 71 -33.26 -16.53 -15.49
C GLU A 71 -33.69 -17.96 -15.16
N PRO A 72 -34.98 -18.19 -14.81
CA PRO A 72 -35.45 -19.55 -14.63
C PRO A 72 -35.35 -20.20 -16.00
N SER A 73 -34.42 -21.15 -16.14
CA SER A 73 -34.39 -22.06 -17.26
C SER A 73 -35.66 -22.91 -17.21
N ASP A 74 -36.74 -22.36 -17.77
CA ASP A 74 -37.97 -23.08 -18.12
C ASP A 74 -37.62 -24.04 -19.25
N GLN A 75 -37.05 -25.20 -18.87
CA GLN A 75 -36.88 -26.32 -19.76
C GLN A 75 -38.12 -27.21 -19.60
N ARG A 76 -39.23 -26.73 -20.17
CA ARG A 76 -40.37 -27.56 -20.54
C ARG A 76 -40.14 -28.04 -21.96
N ASP A 77 -39.66 -29.27 -22.08
CA ASP A 77 -39.91 -30.17 -23.22
C ASP A 77 -39.99 -31.61 -22.69
#